data_AF-A0A843KIP0-F1
#
_entry.id   AF-A0A843KIP0-F1
#
_cell.length_a   1.000
_cell.length_b   1.000
_cell.length_c   1.000
_cell.angle_alpha   90.00
_cell.angle_beta   90.00
_cell.angle_gamma   90.00
#
_symmetry.space_group_name_H-M   'P 1'
#
loop_
_entity.id
_entity.type
_entity.pdbx_description
1 polymer ?
#
loop_
_entity_poly.entity_id
_entity_poly.type
_entity_poly.pdbx_seq_one_letter_code
_entity_poly.pdbx_strand_id
1 'polypeptide(L)'
;MNLPLKFVHTRIEEYAMQVTFDPREGRGTVVYNLSLIRKGDFERALLVMKDAFKAGVCVSGLVRFFGEGETVEDYRIPDDSIAIITMCSSTLDGVLLKKGVPSNPIGGGVVEIEGRIPRRFTHMILYEHTTIDPLQALIAQDITSVNEMMRRGSGNILANIRQCHMEAESLVGEVIDDLAGSSFCGILDVGLPNTPALGVTVDPQYMGIVALGGTNPMAAIKEGGIPVITQAIKGLMDVQEMQEILNF
;
A
#
# COMPACT_ATOMS: atom_id res chain seq x y z
N MET A 1 19.79 13.39 19.19
CA MET A 1 18.64 14.31 19.08
C MET A 1 17.39 13.45 19.12
N ASN A 2 16.43 13.73 20.01
CA ASN A 2 15.14 13.05 19.97
C ASN A 2 14.37 13.61 18.76
N LEU A 3 14.03 12.74 17.80
CA LEU A 3 13.16 13.13 16.70
C LEU A 3 11.78 13.47 17.27
N PRO A 4 11.13 14.56 16.80
CA PRO A 4 9.79 14.90 17.25
C PRO A 4 8.79 13.81 16.86
N LEU A 5 7.73 13.64 17.67
CA LEU A 5 6.61 12.78 17.34
C LEU A 5 5.97 13.27 16.03
N LYS A 6 5.78 12.38 15.06
CA LYS A 6 5.14 12.68 13.77
C LYS A 6 3.90 11.81 13.59
N PHE A 7 2.80 12.44 13.18
CA PHE A 7 1.62 11.72 12.73
C PHE A 7 1.90 11.03 11.39
N VAL A 8 1.14 9.98 11.10
CA VAL A 8 1.29 9.22 9.85
C VAL A 8 0.98 10.11 8.65
N HIS A 9 -0.01 11.00 8.76
CA HIS A 9 -0.34 11.97 7.72
C HIS A 9 0.89 12.79 7.28
N THR A 10 1.60 13.43 8.23
CA THR A 10 2.81 14.21 7.94
C THR A 10 3.91 13.37 7.28
N ARG A 11 4.08 12.11 7.71
CA ARG A 11 5.06 11.21 7.07
C ARG A 11 4.69 10.92 5.62
N ILE A 12 3.40 10.68 5.32
CA ILE A 12 2.95 10.46 3.95
C ILE A 12 3.25 11.68 3.08
N GLU A 13 2.93 12.89 3.55
CA GLU A 13 3.22 14.13 2.84
C GLU A 13 4.72 14.32 2.57
N GLU A 14 5.56 14.12 3.59
CA GLU A 14 7.03 14.25 3.46
C GLU A 14 7.60 13.30 2.40
N TYR A 15 7.13 12.05 2.34
CA TYR A 15 7.57 11.11 1.32
C TYR A 15 6.97 11.40 -0.05
N ALA A 16 5.69 11.80 -0.13
CA ALA A 16 5.04 12.14 -1.39
C ALA A 16 5.79 13.27 -2.14
N MET A 17 6.31 14.26 -1.41
CA MET A 17 7.13 15.34 -1.99
C MET A 17 8.47 14.86 -2.57
N GLN A 18 8.96 13.68 -2.17
CA GLN A 18 10.25 13.12 -2.59
C GLN A 18 10.10 11.98 -3.62
N VAL A 19 8.89 11.48 -3.84
CA VAL A 19 8.60 10.47 -4.86
C VAL A 19 8.92 11.05 -6.23
N THR A 20 9.76 10.34 -6.99
CA THR A 20 10.10 10.71 -8.36
C THR A 20 9.55 9.77 -9.41
N PHE A 21 8.86 8.70 -9.01
CA PHE A 21 8.29 7.70 -9.90
C PHE A 21 7.46 8.30 -11.04
N ASP A 22 7.79 7.89 -12.26
CA ASP A 22 7.01 8.14 -13.48
C ASP A 22 6.43 6.81 -13.97
N PRO A 23 5.08 6.62 -13.90
CA PRO A 23 4.43 5.39 -14.33
C PRO A 23 4.65 5.05 -15.81
N ARG A 24 4.82 6.05 -16.69
CA ARG A 24 5.01 5.84 -18.14
C ARG A 24 6.39 5.30 -18.46
N GLU A 25 7.38 5.75 -17.71
CA GLU A 25 8.77 5.38 -17.90
C GLU A 25 9.20 4.19 -17.02
N GLY A 26 8.43 3.89 -15.97
CA GLY A 26 8.71 2.81 -15.03
C GLY A 26 9.99 3.04 -14.21
N ARG A 27 10.36 4.30 -13.96
CA ARG A 27 11.60 4.69 -13.27
C ARG A 27 11.36 5.76 -12.21
N GLY A 28 12.31 5.90 -11.29
CA GLY A 28 12.30 6.89 -10.23
C GLY A 28 12.04 6.28 -8.85
N THR A 29 11.96 7.15 -7.85
CA THR A 29 11.87 6.76 -6.45
C THR A 29 10.42 6.54 -6.02
N VAL A 30 10.18 5.44 -5.34
CA VAL A 30 8.88 5.04 -4.77
C VAL A 30 8.98 4.92 -3.25
N VAL A 31 7.85 5.01 -2.56
CA VAL A 31 7.79 4.74 -1.12
C VAL A 31 7.68 3.24 -0.91
N TYR A 32 8.45 2.68 0.02
CA TYR A 32 8.43 1.25 0.29
C TYR A 32 8.02 0.91 1.73
N ASN A 33 7.48 -0.30 1.88
CA ASN A 33 7.28 -0.96 3.17
C ASN A 33 8.34 -2.04 3.36
N LEU A 34 8.82 -2.20 4.59
CA LEU A 34 9.74 -3.27 4.97
C LEU A 34 9.01 -4.26 5.85
N SER A 35 9.04 -5.55 5.49
CA SER A 35 8.49 -6.62 6.32
C SER A 35 9.52 -7.69 6.60
N LEU A 36 9.54 -8.24 7.80
CA LEU A 36 10.45 -9.30 8.21
C LEU A 36 9.70 -10.60 8.42
N ILE A 37 10.28 -11.67 7.89
CA ILE A 37 9.88 -13.05 8.14
C ILE A 37 11.10 -13.88 8.54
N ARG A 38 10.87 -15.05 9.12
CA ARG A 38 11.96 -16.01 9.36
C ARG A 38 12.47 -16.58 8.05
N LYS A 39 13.77 -16.80 7.97
CA LYS A 39 14.43 -17.37 6.79
C LYS A 39 13.82 -18.71 6.36
N GLY A 40 13.47 -19.57 7.32
CA GLY A 40 12.83 -20.86 7.05
C GLY A 40 11.43 -20.80 6.43
N ASP A 41 10.75 -19.65 6.49
CA ASP A 41 9.40 -19.46 5.94
C ASP A 41 9.41 -18.86 4.53
N PHE A 42 10.59 -18.53 3.98
CA PHE A 42 10.74 -17.75 2.75
C PHE A 42 9.98 -18.32 1.54
N GLU A 43 10.21 -19.60 1.22
CA GLU A 43 9.57 -20.26 0.08
C GLU A 43 8.04 -20.25 0.19
N ARG A 44 7.53 -20.49 1.40
CA ARG A 44 6.08 -20.48 1.66
C ARG A 44 5.52 -19.07 1.54
N ALA A 45 6.21 -18.06 2.07
CA ALA A 45 5.84 -16.67 1.92
C ALA A 45 5.84 -16.22 0.44
N LEU A 46 6.86 -16.62 -0.31
CA LEU A 46 7.01 -16.31 -1.73
C LEU A 46 5.84 -16.85 -2.55
N LEU A 47 5.39 -18.08 -2.29
CA LEU A 47 4.20 -18.65 -2.93
C LEU A 47 2.95 -17.82 -2.66
N VAL A 48 2.71 -17.44 -1.40
CA VAL A 48 1.57 -16.60 -1.01
C VAL A 48 1.64 -15.23 -1.68
N MET A 49 2.82 -14.62 -1.79
CA MET A 49 2.98 -13.33 -2.49
C MET A 49 2.68 -13.44 -3.98
N LYS A 50 3.10 -14.52 -4.64
CA LYS A 50 2.78 -14.77 -6.05
C LYS A 50 1.27 -14.92 -6.25
N ASP A 51 0.59 -15.63 -5.34
CA ASP A 51 -0.86 -15.80 -5.40
C ASP A 51 -1.59 -14.48 -5.13
N ALA A 52 -1.11 -13.68 -4.16
CA ALA A 52 -1.61 -12.33 -3.88
C ALA A 52 -1.49 -11.40 -5.09
N PHE A 53 -0.37 -11.45 -5.80
CA PHE A 53 -0.18 -10.67 -7.01
C PHE A 53 -1.15 -11.09 -8.12
N LYS A 54 -1.27 -12.40 -8.37
CA LYS A 54 -2.22 -12.94 -9.38
C LYS A 54 -3.68 -12.64 -9.04
N ALA A 55 -4.02 -12.56 -7.76
CA ALA A 55 -5.36 -12.22 -7.30
C ALA A 55 -5.67 -10.71 -7.34
N GLY A 56 -4.69 -9.87 -7.66
CA GLY A 56 -4.88 -8.42 -7.78
C GLY A 56 -5.02 -7.69 -6.44
N VAL A 57 -4.45 -8.22 -5.35
CA VAL A 57 -4.48 -7.56 -4.02
C VAL A 57 -3.22 -6.78 -3.67
N CYS A 58 -2.23 -6.80 -4.56
CA CYS A 58 -0.98 -6.07 -4.39
C CYS A 58 -1.07 -4.67 -5.00
N VAL A 59 -0.38 -3.71 -4.38
CA VAL A 59 -0.15 -2.38 -4.98
C VAL A 59 0.75 -2.47 -6.21
N SER A 60 1.71 -3.40 -6.21
CA SER A 60 2.65 -3.65 -7.30
C SER A 60 3.11 -5.10 -7.27
N GLY A 61 3.54 -5.64 -8.42
CA GLY A 61 4.28 -6.91 -8.51
C GLY A 61 5.74 -6.79 -8.13
N LEU A 62 6.26 -5.56 -8.01
CA LEU A 62 7.66 -5.31 -7.71
C LEU A 62 7.97 -5.56 -6.23
N VAL A 63 9.02 -6.33 -6.00
CA VAL A 63 9.54 -6.70 -4.69
C VAL A 63 11.06 -6.67 -4.67
N ARG A 64 11.63 -6.56 -3.47
CA ARG A 64 13.06 -6.80 -3.26
C ARG A 64 13.25 -7.56 -1.96
N PHE A 65 14.22 -8.47 -1.94
CA PHE A 65 14.54 -9.26 -0.76
C PHE A 65 15.94 -8.93 -0.27
N PHE A 66 16.11 -8.90 1.06
CA PHE A 66 17.41 -8.78 1.71
C PHE A 66 17.54 -9.88 2.76
N GLY A 67 18.64 -10.61 2.71
CA GLY A 67 18.97 -11.65 3.67
C GLY A 67 19.61 -11.12 4.95
N GLU A 68 19.82 -12.05 5.87
CA GLU A 68 20.57 -11.84 7.12
C GLU A 68 21.87 -11.05 6.89
N GLY A 69 22.09 -10.05 7.74
CA GLY A 69 23.31 -9.24 7.73
C GLY A 69 23.38 -8.17 6.65
N GLU A 70 22.56 -8.23 5.60
CA GLU A 70 22.40 -7.15 4.63
C GLU A 70 21.75 -5.91 5.25
N THR A 71 21.80 -4.78 4.58
CA THR A 71 21.31 -3.49 5.10
C THR A 71 20.44 -2.80 4.06
N VAL A 72 19.27 -2.33 4.50
CA VAL A 72 18.33 -1.49 3.74
C VAL A 72 18.36 -0.11 4.36
N GLU A 73 18.95 0.86 3.67
CA GLU A 73 19.21 2.21 4.20
C GLU A 73 19.95 2.18 5.56
N ASP A 74 19.24 2.48 6.65
CA ASP A 74 19.72 2.51 8.04
C ASP A 74 19.38 1.23 8.83
N TYR A 75 18.73 0.26 8.19
CA TYR A 75 18.21 -0.94 8.84
C TYR A 75 18.97 -2.20 8.44
N ARG A 76 19.69 -2.79 9.40
CA ARG A 76 20.40 -4.06 9.20
C ARG A 76 19.45 -5.24 9.47
N ILE A 77 19.41 -6.20 8.55
CA ILE A 77 18.54 -7.37 8.67
C ILE A 77 19.04 -8.28 9.80
N PRO A 78 18.20 -8.62 10.79
CA PRO A 78 18.58 -9.51 11.90
C PRO A 78 18.94 -10.92 11.44
N ASP A 79 19.60 -11.64 12.34
CA ASP A 79 19.87 -13.08 12.16
C ASP A 79 18.56 -13.88 12.01
N ASP A 80 18.64 -14.97 11.24
CA ASP A 80 17.53 -15.87 10.90
C ASP A 80 16.31 -15.17 10.25
N SER A 81 16.53 -13.99 9.64
CA SER A 81 15.46 -13.18 9.05
C SER A 81 15.70 -12.88 7.58
N ILE A 82 14.61 -12.68 6.84
CA ILE A 82 14.61 -12.11 5.49
C ILE A 82 13.69 -10.89 5.51
N ALA A 83 14.18 -9.78 4.95
CA ALA A 83 13.37 -8.61 4.68
C ALA A 83 12.75 -8.68 3.28
N ILE A 84 11.47 -8.33 3.24
CA ILE A 84 10.65 -8.21 2.05
C ILE A 84 10.30 -6.73 1.89
N ILE A 85 10.75 -6.15 0.79
CA ILE A 85 10.43 -4.79 0.39
C ILE A 85 9.29 -4.82 -0.62
N THR A 86 8.25 -4.04 -0.36
CA THR A 86 7.07 -3.90 -1.25
C THR A 86 6.76 -2.43 -1.46
N MET A 87 6.19 -2.09 -2.62
CA MET A 87 5.76 -0.74 -2.90
C MET A 87 4.58 -0.33 -2.01
N CYS A 88 4.64 0.87 -1.46
CA CYS A 88 3.55 1.46 -0.68
C CYS A 88 2.59 2.24 -1.60
N SER A 89 1.29 2.17 -1.29
CA SER A 89 0.26 2.95 -1.98
C SER A 89 0.47 4.46 -1.84
N SER A 90 1.23 4.94 -0.85
CA SER A 90 1.57 6.36 -0.73
C SER A 90 2.45 6.88 -1.88
N THR A 91 3.02 5.98 -2.68
CA THR A 91 3.63 6.35 -3.97
C THR A 91 2.62 7.06 -4.88
N LEU A 92 1.33 6.69 -4.81
CA LEU A 92 0.25 7.36 -5.53
C LEU A 92 0.14 8.83 -5.16
N ASP A 93 0.28 9.16 -3.87
CA ASP A 93 0.16 10.54 -3.39
C ASP A 93 1.25 11.44 -4.03
N GLY A 94 2.46 10.89 -4.24
CA GLY A 94 3.55 11.56 -4.95
C GLY A 94 3.33 11.67 -6.46
N VAL A 95 2.79 10.64 -7.11
CA VAL A 95 2.45 10.66 -8.54
C VAL A 95 1.37 11.70 -8.82
N LEU A 96 0.32 11.75 -8.00
CA LEU A 96 -0.74 12.77 -8.07
C LEU A 96 -0.15 14.18 -7.91
N LEU A 97 0.67 14.38 -6.88
CA LEU A 97 1.30 15.67 -6.61
C LEU A 97 2.13 16.17 -7.79
N LYS A 98 2.93 15.29 -8.41
CA LYS A 98 3.73 15.61 -9.60
C LYS A 98 2.92 16.03 -10.82
N LYS A 99 1.69 15.52 -10.94
CA LYS A 99 0.74 15.90 -11.99
C LYS A 99 -0.05 17.16 -11.64
N GLY A 100 0.30 17.83 -10.53
CA GLY A 100 -0.38 19.04 -10.07
C GLY A 100 -1.70 18.77 -9.35
N VAL A 101 -1.90 17.55 -8.84
CA VAL A 101 -3.09 17.16 -8.08
C VAL A 101 -2.73 17.03 -6.59
N PRO A 102 -3.04 18.03 -5.76
CA PRO A 102 -2.93 17.89 -4.32
C PRO A 102 -3.90 16.82 -3.84
N SER A 103 -3.40 15.84 -3.10
CA SER A 103 -4.20 14.82 -2.45
C SER A 103 -4.06 14.93 -0.93
N ASN A 104 -5.15 14.68 -0.21
CA ASN A 104 -5.19 14.64 1.23
C ASN A 104 -5.51 13.20 1.70
N PRO A 105 -4.54 12.44 2.23
CA PRO A 105 -4.77 11.12 2.80
C PRO A 105 -5.68 11.19 4.03
N ILE A 106 -6.84 10.55 3.95
CA ILE A 106 -7.85 10.52 5.03
C ILE A 106 -7.48 9.45 6.07
N GLY A 107 -7.30 8.20 5.63
CA GLY A 107 -7.09 7.09 6.55
C GLY A 107 -6.83 5.74 5.89
N GLY A 108 -6.49 4.75 6.71
CA GLY A 108 -6.34 3.35 6.33
C GLY A 108 -7.34 2.46 7.08
N GLY A 109 -7.83 1.42 6.43
CA GLY A 109 -8.94 0.64 6.92
C GLY A 109 -9.05 -0.75 6.31
N VAL A 110 -10.10 -1.45 6.74
CA VAL A 110 -10.51 -2.76 6.19
C VAL A 110 -11.69 -2.55 5.27
N VAL A 111 -11.59 -3.07 4.05
CA VAL A 111 -12.65 -3.06 3.04
C VAL A 111 -13.21 -4.47 2.89
N GLU A 112 -14.54 -4.57 2.97
CA GLU A 112 -15.28 -5.79 2.64
C GLU A 112 -15.38 -5.93 1.13
N ILE A 113 -14.95 -7.09 0.62
CA ILE A 113 -15.08 -7.50 -0.78
C ILE A 113 -16.13 -8.61 -0.86
N GLU A 114 -17.06 -8.47 -1.80
CA GLU A 114 -18.10 -9.47 -2.07
C GLU A 114 -18.13 -9.74 -3.57
N GLY A 115 -17.84 -10.97 -4.00
CA GLY A 115 -17.86 -11.34 -5.42
C GLY A 115 -16.88 -10.55 -6.29
N ARG A 116 -15.70 -10.21 -5.74
CA ARG A 116 -14.64 -9.34 -6.30
C ARG A 116 -15.04 -7.88 -6.47
N ILE A 117 -16.13 -7.45 -5.83
CA ILE A 117 -16.60 -6.08 -5.84
C ILE A 117 -16.35 -5.46 -4.46
N PRO A 118 -15.63 -4.33 -4.34
CA PRO A 118 -15.50 -3.62 -3.08
C PRO A 118 -16.85 -3.05 -2.64
N ARG A 119 -17.22 -3.27 -1.38
CA ARG A 119 -18.55 -2.90 -0.85
C ARG A 119 -18.48 -1.65 0.03
N ARG A 120 -17.67 -1.71 1.10
CA ARG A 120 -17.50 -0.61 2.05
C ARG A 120 -16.28 -0.80 2.93
N PHE A 121 -15.80 0.29 3.53
CA PHE A 121 -14.95 0.21 4.70
C PHE A 121 -15.76 -0.28 5.91
N THR A 122 -15.25 -1.29 6.61
CA THR A 122 -15.83 -1.81 7.87
C THR A 122 -15.11 -1.25 9.09
N HIS A 123 -13.84 -0.88 8.92
CA HIS A 123 -12.98 -0.28 9.95
C HIS A 123 -12.14 0.80 9.31
N MET A 124 -11.84 1.86 10.06
CA MET A 124 -11.03 2.98 9.60
C MET A 124 -10.25 3.59 10.76
N ILE A 125 -9.00 3.95 10.53
CA ILE A 125 -8.19 4.80 11.41
C ILE A 125 -7.69 5.98 10.58
N LEU A 126 -7.98 7.19 11.06
CA LEU A 126 -7.64 8.44 10.37
C LEU A 126 -6.16 8.77 10.55
N TYR A 127 -5.49 9.17 9.46
CA TYR A 127 -4.05 9.44 9.45
C TYR A 127 -3.65 10.67 10.27
N GLU A 128 -4.54 11.66 10.39
CA GLU A 128 -4.32 12.90 11.15
C GLU A 128 -4.31 12.69 12.67
N HIS A 129 -4.75 11.52 13.15
CA HIS A 129 -4.93 11.25 14.58
C HIS A 129 -4.14 10.04 15.07
N THR A 130 -3.21 9.53 14.27
CA THR A 130 -2.39 8.36 14.61
C THR A 130 -0.91 8.57 14.27
N THR A 131 -0.04 8.03 15.11
CA THR A 131 1.41 7.93 14.88
C THR A 131 1.84 6.52 14.45
N ILE A 132 0.90 5.58 14.49
CA ILE A 132 1.07 4.19 14.07
C ILE A 132 0.33 4.00 12.75
N ASP A 133 0.95 3.31 11.80
CA ASP A 133 0.30 3.00 10.53
C ASP A 133 -1.00 2.20 10.77
N PRO A 134 -2.16 2.70 10.31
CA PRO A 134 -3.45 2.02 10.39
C PRO A 134 -3.43 0.58 9.91
N LEU A 135 -2.81 0.31 8.76
CA LEU A 135 -2.87 -1.02 8.16
C LEU A 135 -2.05 -2.01 8.99
N GLN A 136 -0.89 -1.57 9.49
CA GLN A 136 -0.10 -2.34 10.44
C GLN A 136 -0.90 -2.67 11.73
N ALA A 137 -1.61 -1.69 12.29
CA ALA A 137 -2.43 -1.90 13.49
C ALA A 137 -3.59 -2.88 13.23
N LEU A 138 -4.24 -2.80 12.06
CA LEU A 138 -5.37 -3.64 11.69
C LEU A 138 -4.94 -5.08 11.36
N ILE A 139 -3.77 -5.29 10.73
CA ILE A 139 -3.19 -6.63 10.56
C ILE A 139 -2.98 -7.32 11.90
N ALA A 140 -2.61 -6.57 12.95
CA ALA A 140 -2.37 -7.14 14.27
C ALA A 140 -3.65 -7.68 14.95
N GLN A 141 -4.84 -7.22 14.53
CA GLN A 141 -6.13 -7.61 15.10
C GLN A 141 -6.76 -8.85 14.47
N ASP A 142 -6.12 -9.48 13.47
CA ASP A 142 -6.61 -10.67 12.77
C ASP A 142 -8.03 -10.51 12.18
N ILE A 143 -8.37 -9.29 11.76
CA ILE A 143 -9.68 -8.93 11.16
C ILE A 143 -9.70 -9.02 9.63
N THR A 144 -8.56 -9.32 9.00
CA THR A 144 -8.45 -9.51 7.55
C THR A 144 -8.75 -10.95 7.15
N SER A 145 -9.21 -11.15 5.92
CA SER A 145 -9.38 -12.48 5.31
C SER A 145 -8.95 -12.45 3.85
N VAL A 146 -7.74 -11.94 3.60
CA VAL A 146 -7.16 -11.79 2.27
C VAL A 146 -7.08 -13.13 1.56
N ASN A 147 -6.68 -14.20 2.25
CA ASN A 147 -6.63 -15.55 1.69
C ASN A 147 -8.01 -16.06 1.26
N GLU A 148 -9.07 -15.72 1.98
CA GLU A 148 -10.43 -16.07 1.58
C GLU A 148 -10.84 -15.28 0.34
N MET A 149 -10.54 -13.98 0.31
CA MET A 149 -10.78 -13.11 -0.83
C MET A 149 -10.10 -13.66 -2.09
N MET A 150 -8.83 -14.04 -2.02
CA MET A 150 -8.12 -14.65 -3.15
C MET A 150 -8.79 -15.93 -3.67
N ARG A 151 -9.27 -16.80 -2.78
CA ARG A 151 -9.85 -18.11 -3.14
C ARG A 151 -11.30 -18.03 -3.63
N ARG A 152 -12.12 -17.21 -2.98
CA ARG A 152 -13.58 -17.18 -3.15
C ARG A 152 -14.08 -15.93 -3.86
N GLY A 153 -13.24 -14.90 -3.98
CA GLY A 153 -13.63 -13.56 -4.42
C GLY A 153 -14.33 -12.75 -3.34
N SER A 154 -14.46 -13.25 -2.11
CA SER A 154 -15.09 -12.52 -1.00
C SER A 154 -14.23 -12.63 0.25
N GLY A 155 -14.11 -11.53 0.98
CA GLY A 155 -13.29 -11.43 2.18
C GLY A 155 -12.95 -9.99 2.52
N ASN A 156 -12.09 -9.81 3.51
CA ASN A 156 -11.70 -8.50 4.03
C ASN A 156 -10.26 -8.19 3.66
N ILE A 157 -10.04 -7.08 2.94
CA ILE A 157 -8.70 -6.62 2.55
C ILE A 157 -8.40 -5.26 3.17
N LEU A 158 -7.13 -4.89 3.16
CA LEU A 158 -6.67 -3.58 3.59
C LEU A 158 -6.69 -2.61 2.41
N ALA A 159 -7.14 -1.40 2.68
CA ALA A 159 -7.11 -0.30 1.73
C ALA A 159 -6.92 1.02 2.48
N ASN A 160 -6.58 2.06 1.76
CA ASN A 160 -6.55 3.42 2.27
C ASN A 160 -7.22 4.36 1.29
N ILE A 161 -7.66 5.49 1.81
CA ILE A 161 -8.42 6.49 1.07
C ILE A 161 -7.71 7.84 1.19
N ARG A 162 -7.61 8.53 0.06
CA ARG A 162 -7.32 9.97 0.00
C ARG A 162 -8.44 10.69 -0.71
N GLN A 163 -8.52 11.98 -0.51
CA GLN A 163 -9.39 12.86 -1.26
C GLN A 163 -8.60 13.86 -2.09
N CYS A 164 -9.17 14.29 -3.20
CA CYS A 164 -8.66 15.39 -4.00
C CYS A 164 -9.82 16.28 -4.42
N HIS A 165 -9.52 17.54 -4.74
CA HIS A 165 -10.54 18.49 -5.16
C HIS A 165 -11.17 18.04 -6.48
N MET A 166 -12.48 18.17 -6.63
CA MET A 166 -13.23 17.67 -7.80
C MET A 166 -12.77 18.29 -9.13
N GLU A 167 -12.27 19.53 -9.11
CA GLU A 167 -11.68 20.17 -10.30
C GLU A 167 -10.46 19.44 -10.85
N ALA A 168 -9.83 18.55 -10.06
CA ALA A 168 -8.73 17.71 -10.51
C ALA A 168 -9.19 16.41 -11.19
N GLU A 169 -10.50 16.16 -11.34
CA GLU A 169 -11.05 14.90 -11.86
C GLU A 169 -10.41 14.47 -13.18
N SER A 170 -10.26 15.39 -14.14
CA SER A 170 -9.63 15.10 -15.43
C SER A 170 -8.15 14.69 -15.27
N LEU A 171 -7.39 15.38 -14.42
CA LEU A 171 -5.98 15.07 -14.15
C LEU A 171 -5.82 13.74 -13.41
N VAL A 172 -6.74 13.42 -12.50
CA VAL A 172 -6.76 12.10 -11.84
C VAL A 172 -7.06 11.00 -12.84
N GLY A 173 -7.97 11.23 -13.80
CA GLY A 173 -8.19 10.31 -14.91
C GLY A 173 -6.90 10.02 -15.70
N GLU A 174 -6.17 11.07 -16.08
CA GLU A 174 -4.87 10.92 -16.75
C GLU A 174 -3.84 10.14 -15.92
N VAL A 175 -3.80 10.36 -14.60
CA VAL A 175 -2.93 9.62 -13.68
C VAL A 175 -3.30 8.14 -13.65
N ILE A 176 -4.59 7.82 -13.58
CA ILE A 176 -5.07 6.43 -13.55
C ILE A 176 -4.74 5.74 -14.88
N ASP A 177 -4.92 6.41 -16.00
CA ASP A 177 -4.57 5.90 -17.32
C ASP A 177 -3.06 5.62 -17.43
N ASP A 178 -2.22 6.53 -16.92
CA ASP A 178 -0.77 6.34 -16.86
C ASP A 178 -0.37 5.15 -15.97
N LEU A 179 -1.11 4.91 -14.89
CA LEU A 179 -0.86 3.80 -13.96
C LEU A 179 -1.32 2.45 -14.53
N ALA A 180 -2.37 2.40 -15.35
CA ALA A 180 -2.96 1.18 -15.88
C ALA A 180 -1.98 0.31 -16.71
N GLY A 181 -0.95 0.92 -17.30
CA GLY A 181 0.12 0.23 -18.02
C GLY A 181 1.44 0.08 -17.24
N SER A 182 1.47 0.53 -15.98
CA SER A 182 2.67 0.57 -15.16
C SER A 182 2.77 -0.63 -14.21
N SER A 183 3.86 -0.71 -13.45
CA SER A 183 4.01 -1.69 -12.36
C SER A 183 3.13 -1.41 -11.14
N PHE A 184 2.36 -0.31 -11.13
CA PHE A 184 1.44 0.05 -10.06
C PHE A 184 0.00 -0.38 -10.40
N CYS A 185 -0.55 -1.30 -9.62
CA CYS A 185 -1.91 -1.85 -9.77
C CYS A 185 -2.85 -1.44 -8.63
N GLY A 186 -2.49 -0.40 -7.87
CA GLY A 186 -3.04 -0.17 -6.54
C GLY A 186 -4.41 0.53 -6.45
N ILE A 187 -5.07 0.94 -7.53
CA ILE A 187 -6.37 1.65 -7.44
C ILE A 187 -7.51 0.65 -7.27
N LEU A 188 -8.30 0.81 -6.21
CA LEU A 188 -9.45 -0.06 -5.88
C LEU A 188 -10.78 0.55 -6.31
N ASP A 189 -10.98 1.84 -6.06
CA ASP A 189 -12.21 2.57 -6.37
C ASP A 189 -11.94 4.08 -6.50
N VAL A 190 -12.71 4.77 -7.33
CA VAL A 190 -12.71 6.23 -7.43
C VAL A 190 -14.14 6.71 -7.29
N GLY A 191 -14.43 7.37 -6.17
CA GLY A 191 -15.75 7.88 -5.87
C GLY A 191 -16.10 9.10 -6.73
N LEU A 192 -17.39 9.29 -7.00
CA LEU A 192 -17.87 10.48 -7.69
C LEU A 192 -17.71 11.73 -6.79
N PRO A 193 -17.52 12.92 -7.37
CA PRO A 193 -17.48 14.17 -6.61
C PRO A 193 -18.65 14.33 -5.65
N ASN A 194 -18.37 14.78 -4.42
CA ASN A 194 -19.35 15.00 -3.36
C ASN A 194 -20.11 13.74 -2.91
N THR A 195 -19.60 12.54 -3.20
CA THR A 195 -20.21 11.28 -2.75
C THR A 195 -19.25 10.49 -1.86
N PRO A 196 -19.77 9.73 -0.88
CA PRO A 196 -18.93 8.83 -0.09
C PRO A 196 -18.29 7.74 -0.97
N ALA A 197 -16.97 7.56 -0.85
CA ALA A 197 -16.24 6.47 -1.51
C ALA A 197 -16.22 5.26 -0.57
N LEU A 198 -16.83 4.15 -1.00
CA LEU A 198 -16.98 2.93 -0.20
C LEU A 198 -17.49 3.18 1.24
N GLY A 199 -18.45 4.10 1.38
CA GLY A 199 -19.08 4.46 2.66
C GLY A 199 -18.30 5.46 3.52
N VAL A 200 -17.14 5.94 3.07
CA VAL A 200 -16.36 6.98 3.76
C VAL A 200 -16.66 8.33 3.12
N THR A 201 -17.08 9.30 3.93
CA THR A 201 -17.36 10.66 3.47
C THR A 201 -16.09 11.40 3.08
N VAL A 202 -16.19 12.21 2.03
CA VAL A 202 -15.18 13.19 1.63
C VAL A 202 -15.71 14.60 1.91
N ASP A 203 -14.81 15.58 1.92
CA ASP A 203 -15.17 16.98 2.12
C ASP A 203 -16.04 17.52 0.96
N PRO A 204 -16.83 18.59 1.19
CA PRO A 204 -17.54 19.27 0.11
C PRO A 204 -16.57 19.73 -0.99
N GLN A 205 -16.92 19.48 -2.24
CA GLN A 205 -16.12 19.70 -3.45
C GLN A 205 -14.92 18.74 -3.61
N TYR A 206 -14.88 17.65 -2.87
CA TYR A 206 -13.85 16.62 -3.03
C TYR A 206 -14.42 15.32 -3.61
N MET A 207 -13.52 14.50 -4.11
CA MET A 207 -13.76 13.12 -4.53
C MET A 207 -12.76 12.18 -3.85
N GLY A 208 -13.18 10.95 -3.58
CA GLY A 208 -12.37 9.94 -2.88
C GLY A 208 -11.65 9.01 -3.86
N ILE A 209 -10.38 8.73 -3.60
CA ILE A 209 -9.60 7.72 -4.30
C ILE A 209 -9.21 6.65 -3.30
N VAL A 210 -9.69 5.43 -3.51
CA VAL A 210 -9.38 4.28 -2.68
C VAL A 210 -8.28 3.46 -3.36
N ALA A 211 -7.22 3.17 -2.61
CA ALA A 211 -6.12 2.34 -3.06
C ALA A 211 -5.94 1.12 -2.16
N LEU A 212 -5.52 0.01 -2.75
CA LEU A 212 -5.12 -1.21 -2.05
C LEU A 212 -4.00 -0.92 -1.05
N GLY A 213 -4.03 -1.61 0.08
CA GLY A 213 -2.94 -1.58 1.04
C GLY A 213 -1.72 -2.33 0.51
N GLY A 214 -0.54 -1.70 0.53
CA GLY A 214 0.73 -2.35 0.15
C GLY A 214 1.12 -3.54 1.05
N THR A 215 0.43 -3.69 2.17
CA THR A 215 0.65 -4.75 3.17
C THR A 215 -0.33 -5.93 3.05
N ASN A 216 -1.25 -5.93 2.08
CA ASN A 216 -2.16 -7.07 1.84
C ASN A 216 -1.44 -8.42 1.66
N PRO A 217 -0.30 -8.52 0.92
CA PRO A 217 0.44 -9.78 0.83
C PRO A 217 0.96 -10.25 2.19
N MET A 218 1.37 -9.31 3.05
CA MET A 218 1.86 -9.62 4.40
C MET A 218 0.72 -10.09 5.31
N ALA A 219 -0.47 -9.50 5.17
CA ALA A 219 -1.68 -9.98 5.84
C ALA A 219 -2.01 -11.42 5.42
N ALA A 220 -1.95 -11.74 4.11
CA ALA A 220 -2.18 -13.09 3.62
C ALA A 220 -1.14 -14.11 4.14
N ILE A 221 0.14 -13.72 4.21
CA ILE A 221 1.21 -14.53 4.80
C ILE A 221 0.90 -14.81 6.29
N LYS A 222 0.51 -13.78 7.03
CA LYS A 222 0.16 -13.88 8.45
C LYS A 222 -1.04 -14.80 8.69
N GLU A 223 -2.09 -14.65 7.90
CA GLU A 223 -3.26 -15.53 7.91
C GLU A 223 -2.90 -17.00 7.61
N GLY A 224 -1.81 -17.24 6.87
CA GLY A 224 -1.24 -18.56 6.61
C GLY A 224 -0.41 -19.14 7.77
N GLY A 225 -0.35 -18.45 8.92
CA GLY A 225 0.38 -18.88 10.10
C GLY A 225 1.88 -18.57 10.08
N ILE A 226 2.35 -17.69 9.19
CA ILE A 226 3.74 -17.19 9.19
C ILE A 226 3.77 -15.86 9.94
N PRO A 227 4.52 -15.74 11.05
CA PRO A 227 4.69 -14.46 11.72
C PRO A 227 5.38 -13.44 10.79
N VAL A 228 4.80 -12.25 10.67
CA VAL A 228 5.37 -11.13 9.90
C VAL A 228 5.46 -9.90 10.79
N ILE A 229 6.58 -9.20 10.73
CA ILE A 229 6.75 -7.88 11.37
C ILE A 229 6.89 -6.83 10.27
N THR A 230 5.91 -5.94 10.14
CA THR A 230 5.89 -4.92 9.10
C THR A 230 6.20 -3.53 9.68
N GLN A 231 7.06 -2.80 8.98
CA GLN A 231 7.30 -1.37 9.14
C GLN A 231 6.79 -0.67 7.87
N ALA A 232 5.59 -0.09 7.96
CA ALA A 232 5.00 0.63 6.85
C ALA A 232 5.65 2.00 6.66
N ILE A 233 5.66 2.49 5.42
CA ILE A 233 6.17 3.82 5.05
C ILE A 233 7.61 4.01 5.57
N LYS A 234 8.48 3.03 5.28
CA LYS A 234 9.82 2.93 5.88
C LYS A 234 10.81 3.92 5.26
N GLY A 235 10.75 4.09 3.94
CA GLY A 235 11.73 4.90 3.21
C GLY A 235 11.42 5.02 1.72
N LEU A 236 12.43 5.48 0.98
CA LEU A 236 12.38 5.62 -0.48
C LEU A 236 13.35 4.61 -1.12
N MET A 237 12.97 4.07 -2.27
CA MET A 237 13.84 3.17 -3.04
C MET A 237 13.68 3.49 -4.51
N ASP A 238 14.75 3.35 -5.29
CA ASP A 238 14.63 3.38 -6.74
C ASP A 238 13.87 2.13 -7.20
N VAL A 239 12.78 2.32 -7.94
CA VAL A 239 11.94 1.25 -8.46
C VAL A 239 12.74 0.25 -9.29
N GLN A 240 13.85 0.68 -9.91
CA GLN A 240 14.73 -0.17 -10.71
C GLN A 240 15.53 -1.19 -9.90
N GLU A 241 15.62 -1.00 -8.58
CA GLU A 241 16.25 -1.97 -7.69
C GLU A 241 15.31 -3.12 -7.30
N MET A 242 14.03 -3.03 -7.67
CA MET A 242 13.01 -4.03 -7.41
C MET A 242 12.81 -4.96 -8.63
N GLN A 243 12.32 -6.16 -8.40
CA GLN A 243 12.06 -7.16 -9.43
C GLN A 243 10.64 -7.69 -9.33
N GLU A 244 10.07 -8.13 -10.45
CA GLU A 244 8.75 -8.75 -10.47
C GLU A 244 8.74 -10.02 -9.62
N ILE A 245 7.74 -10.14 -8.74
CA ILE A 245 7.55 -11.29 -7.84
C ILE A 245 7.44 -12.62 -8.59
N LEU A 246 6.99 -12.59 -9.84
CA LEU A 246 6.86 -13.78 -10.69
C LEU A 246 8.20 -14.28 -11.27
N ASN A 247 9.28 -13.50 -11.14
CA ASN A 247 10.62 -13.89 -11.62
C ASN A 247 11.41 -14.73 -10.60
N PHE A 248 11.00 -14.68 -9.34
CA PHE A 248 11.44 -15.61 -8.29
C PHE A 248 10.61 -16.89 -8.37
#